data_AF-A0A846E722-F1
#
_entry.id   AF-A0A846E722-F1
#
_cell.length_a   1.000
_cell.length_b   1.000
_cell.length_c   1.000
_cell.angle_alpha   90.00
_cell.angle_beta   90.00
_cell.angle_gamma   90.00
#
_symmetry.space_group_name_H-M   'P 1'
#
loop_
_entity.id
_entity.type
_entity.pdbx_description
1 polymer ?
#
loop_
_entity_poly.entity_id
_entity_poly.type
_entity_poly.pdbx_seq_one_letter_code
_entity_poly.pdbx_strand_id
1 'polypeptide(L)'
;MVNWQDGNHTLDRTAKISQVKVTIRTGGETLPSSSDGAGTDSYVSFRVAHEDWWALDNPGNDFEANTTETYGPFNTSNFNLKVDRLFQVPVELKLEKYWADAWPAWYVEWVQLEVKVEGYDRWFAYKKWENVGWLNPSDGTNYRKLQ
;
A
#
# COMPACT_ATOMS: atom_id res chain seq x y z
N MET A 1 6.57 -21.84 -3.08
CA MET A 1 7.75 -21.06 -2.68
C MET A 1 7.34 -19.60 -2.71
N VAL A 2 7.69 -18.81 -1.69
CA VAL A 2 7.41 -17.35 -1.71
C VAL A 2 8.57 -16.70 -2.46
N ASN A 3 8.27 -15.91 -3.48
CA ASN A 3 9.26 -15.12 -4.19
C ASN A 3 9.36 -13.78 -3.49
N TRP A 4 10.48 -13.53 -2.82
CA TRP A 4 10.74 -12.26 -2.14
C TRP A 4 11.45 -11.30 -3.07
N GLN A 5 11.22 -10.00 -2.91
CA GLN A 5 11.82 -8.95 -3.72
C GLN A 5 13.30 -8.70 -3.36
N ASP A 6 13.68 -8.94 -2.10
CA ASP A 6 15.01 -8.71 -1.56
C ASP A 6 15.92 -9.97 -1.58
N GLY A 7 15.53 -11.00 -2.33
CA GLY A 7 16.36 -12.19 -2.61
C GLY A 7 15.80 -13.50 -2.08
N ASN A 8 16.63 -14.54 -2.08
CA ASN A 8 16.19 -15.88 -1.66
C ASN A 8 16.24 -16.00 -0.13
N HIS A 9 15.09 -16.32 0.49
CA HIS A 9 15.00 -16.59 1.93
C HIS A 9 14.34 -17.93 2.20
N THR A 10 14.91 -18.70 3.12
CA THR A 10 14.31 -19.92 3.67
C THR A 10 13.67 -19.57 5.01
N LEU A 11 12.41 -19.13 4.98
CA LEU A 11 11.63 -18.85 6.19
C LEU A 11 10.74 -20.03 6.55
N ASP A 12 10.45 -20.19 7.84
CA ASP A 12 9.39 -21.10 8.27
C ASP A 12 8.07 -20.68 7.61
N ARG A 13 7.55 -21.57 6.77
CA ARG A 13 6.33 -21.38 5.99
C ARG A 13 5.10 -21.15 6.86
N THR A 14 5.11 -21.67 8.08
CA THR A 14 4.00 -21.57 9.03
C THR A 14 4.12 -20.39 10.00
N ALA A 15 5.27 -19.69 9.98
CA ALA A 15 5.49 -18.50 10.79
C ALA A 15 4.47 -17.42 10.43
N LYS A 16 3.97 -16.75 11.48
CA LYS A 16 3.03 -15.65 11.33
C LYS A 16 3.75 -14.39 10.87
N ILE A 17 2.99 -13.56 10.16
CA ILE A 17 3.36 -12.18 9.90
C ILE A 17 2.83 -11.35 11.06
N SER A 18 3.75 -10.77 11.83
CA SER A 18 3.42 -9.97 13.02
C SER A 18 3.04 -8.54 12.65
N GLN A 19 3.70 -7.97 11.64
CA GLN A 19 3.48 -6.61 11.19
C GLN A 19 3.71 -6.50 9.69
N VAL A 20 3.12 -5.47 9.10
CA VAL A 20 3.36 -5.07 7.71
C VAL A 20 3.67 -3.57 7.64
N LYS A 21 4.39 -3.15 6.62
CA LYS A 21 4.50 -1.75 6.22
C LYS A 21 4.38 -1.66 4.71
N VAL A 22 3.85 -0.54 4.23
CA VAL A 22 3.66 -0.30 2.81
C VAL A 22 4.49 0.89 2.39
N THR A 23 5.24 0.75 1.31
CA THR A 23 5.93 1.86 0.66
C THR A 23 5.21 2.18 -0.64
N ILE A 24 4.90 3.45 -0.87
CA ILE A 24 4.13 3.91 -2.01
C ILE A 24 4.92 4.98 -2.74
N ARG A 25 4.91 4.90 -4.07
CA ARG A 25 5.43 5.92 -4.97
C ARG A 25 4.27 6.65 -5.63
N THR A 26 4.13 7.92 -5.29
CA THR A 26 3.31 8.85 -6.07
C THR A 26 4.11 9.24 -7.32
N GLY A 27 3.50 9.08 -8.49
CA GLY A 27 4.16 9.43 -9.74
C GLY A 27 4.22 10.94 -9.97
N GLY A 28 4.65 11.34 -11.18
CA GLY A 28 4.73 12.74 -11.59
C GLY A 28 3.77 13.12 -12.72
N GLU A 29 2.84 12.24 -13.05
CA GLU A 29 1.91 12.43 -14.18
C GLU A 29 0.86 13.49 -13.88
N THR A 30 0.37 14.15 -14.92
CA THR A 30 -0.80 15.03 -14.83
C THR A 30 -2.01 14.24 -15.29
N LEU A 31 -3.14 14.37 -14.60
CA LEU A 31 -4.35 13.67 -15.00
C LEU A 31 -4.73 14.08 -16.43
N PRO A 32 -4.93 13.15 -17.38
CA PRO A 32 -5.15 13.53 -18.79
C PRO A 32 -6.38 14.43 -19.03
N SER A 33 -7.34 14.44 -18.10
CA SER A 33 -8.59 15.19 -18.19
C SER A 33 -8.70 16.39 -17.24
N SER A 34 -7.66 16.72 -16.47
CA SER A 34 -7.65 17.91 -15.59
C SER A 34 -6.25 18.52 -15.48
N SER A 35 -6.16 19.68 -14.82
CA SER A 35 -4.87 20.28 -14.43
C SER A 35 -4.33 19.72 -13.12
N ASP A 36 -4.97 18.70 -12.56
CA ASP A 36 -4.56 18.14 -11.27
C ASP A 36 -3.24 17.39 -11.43
N GLY A 37 -2.32 17.65 -10.49
CA GLY A 37 -1.07 16.91 -10.39
C GLY A 37 -1.29 15.46 -9.92
N ALA A 38 -0.25 14.63 -10.00
CA ALA A 38 -0.28 13.24 -9.55
C ALA A 38 -0.54 13.05 -8.05
N GLY A 39 -0.29 14.07 -7.23
CA GLY A 39 -0.46 14.00 -5.77
C GLY A 39 -1.90 14.20 -5.32
N THR A 40 -2.16 13.93 -4.05
CA THR A 40 -3.51 14.07 -3.47
C THR A 40 -3.47 14.59 -2.04
N ASP A 41 -4.42 15.46 -1.71
CA ASP A 41 -4.72 15.87 -0.33
C ASP A 41 -5.87 15.03 0.28
N SER A 42 -6.33 14.01 -0.45
CA SER A 42 -7.39 13.12 0.02
C SER A 42 -6.90 12.20 1.13
N TYR A 43 -7.81 11.74 1.99
CA TYR A 43 -7.48 10.66 2.90
C TYR A 43 -7.22 9.37 2.12
N VAL A 44 -6.13 8.68 2.45
CA VAL A 44 -5.80 7.39 1.86
C VAL A 44 -5.81 6.33 2.95
N SER A 45 -6.49 5.23 2.68
CA SER A 45 -6.55 4.07 3.55
C SER A 45 -5.96 2.84 2.86
N PHE A 46 -5.32 1.99 3.65
CA PHE A 46 -4.66 0.77 3.23
C PHE A 46 -5.15 -0.42 4.06
N ARG A 47 -5.25 -1.59 3.45
CA ARG A 47 -5.42 -2.84 4.21
C ARG A 47 -4.79 -4.03 3.51
N VAL A 48 -4.59 -5.07 4.31
CA VAL A 48 -4.07 -6.37 3.88
C VAL A 48 -5.06 -7.45 4.31
N ALA A 49 -5.24 -8.49 3.50
CA ALA A 49 -6.06 -9.66 3.84
C ALA A 49 -7.56 -9.39 4.08
N HIS A 50 -8.11 -8.30 3.55
CA HIS A 50 -9.50 -7.85 3.80
C HIS A 50 -9.80 -7.49 5.26
N GLU A 51 -8.77 -7.27 6.06
CA GLU A 51 -8.88 -6.96 7.48
C GLU A 51 -9.14 -5.45 7.68
N ASP A 52 -8.71 -4.91 8.83
CA ASP A 52 -8.89 -3.52 9.20
C ASP A 52 -8.24 -2.55 8.20
N TRP A 53 -8.91 -1.42 7.98
CA TRP A 53 -8.36 -0.29 7.24
C TRP A 53 -7.49 0.55 8.16
N TRP A 54 -6.28 0.86 7.71
CA TRP A 54 -5.39 1.82 8.34
C TRP A 54 -5.31 3.08 7.51
N ALA A 55 -5.48 4.23 8.15
CA ALA A 55 -5.18 5.52 7.54
C ALA A 55 -3.67 5.62 7.31
N LEU A 56 -3.30 6.11 6.12
CA LEU A 56 -1.94 6.41 5.75
C LEU A 56 -1.70 7.90 5.98
N ASP A 57 -1.02 8.22 7.08
CA ASP A 57 -0.82 9.59 7.56
C ASP A 57 0.51 9.66 8.31
N ASN A 58 1.52 10.28 7.70
CA ASN A 58 2.80 10.58 8.31
C ASN A 58 2.85 12.04 8.77
N PRO A 59 3.73 12.38 9.74
CA PRO A 59 3.98 13.79 10.04
C PRO A 59 4.51 14.53 8.80
N GLY A 60 3.74 15.48 8.27
CA GLY A 60 4.11 16.28 7.10
C GLY A 60 3.00 16.33 6.07
N ASN A 61 3.35 16.62 4.82
CA ASN A 61 2.45 16.46 3.69
C ASN A 61 2.71 15.08 3.07
N ASP A 62 1.66 14.30 2.88
CA ASP A 62 1.71 12.98 2.27
C ASP A 62 1.33 13.03 0.79
N PHE A 63 1.72 12.00 0.04
CA PHE A 63 1.30 11.75 -1.33
C PHE A 63 1.58 12.90 -2.30
N GLU A 64 2.63 13.69 -2.03
CA GLU A 64 3.06 14.72 -2.97
C GLU A 64 3.54 14.10 -4.30
N ALA A 65 3.36 14.85 -5.40
CA ALA A 65 3.83 14.38 -6.70
C ALA A 65 5.33 14.10 -6.67
N ASN A 66 5.76 12.98 -7.25
CA ASN A 66 7.13 12.51 -7.23
C ASN A 66 7.73 12.28 -5.83
N THR A 67 6.95 11.92 -4.80
CA THR A 67 7.49 11.40 -3.52
C THR A 67 7.43 9.88 -3.42
N THR A 68 8.18 9.34 -2.46
CA THR A 68 8.11 7.93 -2.05
C THR A 68 8.01 7.92 -0.54
N GLU A 69 6.91 7.40 -0.01
CA GLU A 69 6.60 7.40 1.42
C GLU A 69 6.40 5.97 1.91
N THR A 70 6.68 5.74 3.19
CA THR A 70 6.44 4.45 3.85
C THR A 70 5.53 4.65 5.04
N TYR A 71 4.55 3.77 5.18
CA TYR A 71 3.54 3.83 6.22
C TYR A 71 3.52 2.55 7.05
N GLY A 72 3.17 2.71 8.32
CA GLY A 72 3.20 1.67 9.34
C GLY A 72 4.36 1.86 10.33
N PRO A 73 4.73 0.82 11.08
CA PRO A 73 4.26 -0.55 10.96
C PRO A 73 2.81 -0.75 11.43
N PHE A 74 2.06 -1.54 10.68
CA PHE A 74 0.71 -1.96 11.03
C PHE A 74 0.75 -3.35 11.64
N ASN A 75 0.09 -3.51 12.79
CA ASN A 75 0.07 -4.79 13.49
C ASN A 75 -0.91 -5.75 12.81
N THR A 76 -0.44 -6.95 12.50
CA THR A 76 -1.23 -8.02 11.89
C THR A 76 -1.41 -9.21 12.82
N SER A 77 -1.07 -9.09 14.12
CA SER A 77 -1.13 -10.19 15.10
C SER A 77 -2.52 -10.81 15.25
N ASN A 78 -3.58 -10.03 15.01
CA ASN A 78 -4.96 -10.50 15.07
C ASN A 78 -5.37 -11.27 13.81
N PHE A 79 -4.58 -11.18 12.74
CA PHE A 79 -4.83 -11.85 11.47
C PHE A 79 -4.04 -13.14 11.43
N ASN A 80 -4.64 -14.22 10.96
CA ASN A 80 -3.93 -15.50 10.79
C ASN A 80 -3.07 -15.50 9.50
N LEU A 81 -2.34 -14.41 9.27
CA LEU A 81 -1.49 -14.21 8.11
C LEU A 81 -0.17 -14.96 8.29
N LYS A 82 0.14 -15.87 7.36
CA LYS A 82 1.33 -16.72 7.41
C LYS A 82 2.15 -16.58 6.14
N VAL A 83 3.45 -16.87 6.25
CA VAL A 83 4.40 -16.80 5.13
C VAL A 83 3.89 -17.58 3.90
N ASP A 84 3.40 -18.80 4.08
CA ASP A 84 2.92 -19.64 2.98
C ASP A 84 1.58 -19.20 2.38
N ARG A 85 0.91 -18.20 2.94
CA ARG A 85 -0.35 -17.65 2.43
C ARG A 85 -0.23 -16.23 1.87
N LEU A 86 0.93 -15.59 1.99
CA LEU A 86 1.16 -14.22 1.50
C LEU A 86 0.75 -14.01 0.03
N PHE A 87 0.96 -15.00 -0.85
CA PHE A 87 0.58 -14.90 -2.27
C PHE A 87 -0.92 -14.92 -2.56
N GLN A 88 -1.75 -15.26 -1.56
CA GLN A 88 -3.21 -15.30 -1.67
C GLN A 88 -3.84 -14.04 -1.09
N VAL A 89 -3.04 -13.17 -0.50
CA VAL A 89 -3.51 -12.09 0.36
C VAL A 89 -3.60 -10.81 -0.47
N PRO A 90 -4.82 -10.26 -0.65
CA PRO A 90 -4.97 -9.02 -1.35
C PRO A 90 -4.42 -7.87 -0.53
N VAL A 91 -3.85 -6.92 -1.24
CA VAL A 91 -3.46 -5.60 -0.73
C VAL A 91 -4.40 -4.59 -1.35
N GLU A 92 -4.94 -3.69 -0.55
CA GLU A 92 -5.94 -2.75 -1.02
C GLU A 92 -5.60 -1.32 -0.63
N LEU A 93 -5.84 -0.41 -1.57
CA LEU A 93 -5.75 1.02 -1.40
C LEU A 93 -7.13 1.63 -1.66
N LYS A 94 -7.49 2.62 -0.85
CA LYS A 94 -8.74 3.34 -0.97
C LYS A 94 -8.48 4.82 -0.79
N LEU A 95 -8.96 5.61 -1.74
CA LEU A 95 -9.02 7.05 -1.66
C LEU A 95 -10.37 7.45 -1.05
N GLU A 96 -10.35 8.32 -0.06
CA GLU A 96 -11.51 8.74 0.75
C GLU A 96 -11.64 10.26 0.74
N LYS A 97 -12.88 10.75 0.84
CA LYS A 97 -13.19 12.16 0.61
C LYS A 97 -12.56 13.06 1.69
N TYR A 98 -11.82 14.08 1.28
CA TYR A 98 -11.37 15.19 2.14
C TYR A 98 -12.54 16.15 2.45
N TRP A 99 -12.47 16.90 3.55
CA TRP A 99 -13.55 17.82 3.92
C TRP A 99 -13.73 18.89 2.81
N ALA A 100 -14.99 19.18 2.46
CA ALA A 100 -15.40 20.13 1.41
C ALA A 100 -14.97 19.76 -0.03
N ASP A 101 -15.79 18.92 -0.68
CA ASP A 101 -15.99 18.74 -2.15
C ASP A 101 -14.79 18.53 -3.10
N ALA A 102 -13.56 18.62 -2.63
CA ALA A 102 -12.37 18.23 -3.36
C ALA A 102 -12.04 16.77 -3.02
N TRP A 103 -12.02 15.93 -4.05
CA TRP A 103 -11.57 14.55 -3.95
C TRP A 103 -10.52 14.35 -5.05
N PRO A 104 -9.35 15.03 -4.93
CA PRO A 104 -8.35 15.06 -5.99
C PRO A 104 -7.88 13.65 -6.31
N ALA A 105 -7.88 13.32 -7.60
CA ALA A 105 -7.36 12.04 -8.08
C ALA A 105 -5.90 11.86 -7.63
N TRP A 106 -5.47 10.62 -7.54
CA TRP A 106 -4.12 10.27 -7.10
C TRP A 106 -3.49 9.29 -8.07
N TYR A 107 -2.28 9.58 -8.53
CA TYR A 107 -1.53 8.68 -9.41
C TYR A 107 -0.47 7.89 -8.64
N VAL A 108 -0.70 6.59 -8.54
CA VAL A 108 0.22 5.67 -7.87
C VAL A 108 1.06 4.96 -8.93
N GLU A 109 2.36 5.20 -8.93
CA GLU A 109 3.29 4.55 -9.86
C GLU A 109 3.50 3.09 -9.42
N TRP A 110 3.83 2.89 -8.14
CA TRP A 110 4.00 1.55 -7.58
C TRP A 110 3.73 1.49 -6.08
N VAL A 111 3.47 0.28 -5.60
CA VAL A 111 3.27 -0.07 -4.19
C VAL A 111 4.17 -1.25 -3.84
N GLN A 112 4.83 -1.21 -2.69
CA GLN A 112 5.63 -2.30 -2.16
C GLN A 112 5.14 -2.69 -0.76
N LEU A 113 4.94 -3.99 -0.54
CA LEU A 113 4.65 -4.55 0.78
C LEU A 113 5.92 -5.15 1.39
N GLU A 114 6.24 -4.71 2.60
CA GLU A 114 7.26 -5.33 3.45
C GLU A 114 6.59 -5.95 4.68
N VAL A 115 7.13 -7.07 5.14
CA VAL A 115 6.54 -7.86 6.24
C VAL A 115 7.56 -8.16 7.33
N LYS A 116 7.12 -8.16 8.59
CA LYS A 116 7.90 -8.62 9.74
C LYS A 116 7.40 -10.00 10.14
N VAL A 117 8.23 -11.01 9.93
CA VAL A 117 7.92 -12.42 10.27
C VAL A 117 8.27 -12.67 11.73
N GLU A 118 7.36 -13.31 12.48
CA GLU A 118 7.63 -13.70 13.87
C GLU A 118 8.88 -14.59 13.96
N GLY A 119 9.72 -14.33 14.96
CA GLY A 119 10.99 -15.05 15.15
C GLY A 119 12.18 -14.48 14.37
N TYR A 120 11.98 -13.43 13.56
CA TYR A 120 13.05 -12.77 12.81
C TYR A 120 13.11 -11.27 13.16
N ASP A 121 14.30 -10.77 13.49
CA ASP A 121 14.49 -9.35 13.80
C ASP A 121 14.84 -8.50 12.56
N ARG A 122 14.06 -8.65 11.49
CA ARG A 122 14.19 -7.82 10.29
C ARG A 122 12.90 -7.74 9.49
N TRP A 123 12.85 -6.78 8.58
CA TRP A 123 11.82 -6.67 7.55
C TRP A 123 12.23 -7.45 6.31
N PHE A 124 11.24 -7.98 5.60
CA PHE A 124 11.41 -8.68 4.32
C PHE A 124 10.58 -7.98 3.25
N ALA A 125 11.21 -7.65 2.13
CA ALA A 125 10.49 -7.10 0.98
C ALA A 125 9.74 -8.24 0.28
N TYR A 126 8.42 -8.25 0.42
CA TYR A 126 7.61 -9.35 -0.10
C TYR A 126 7.30 -9.16 -1.59
N LYS A 127 6.58 -8.09 -1.95
CA LYS A 127 6.11 -7.89 -3.33
C LYS A 127 6.03 -6.41 -3.66
N LYS A 128 6.34 -6.09 -4.92
CA LYS A 128 6.18 -4.77 -5.53
C LYS A 128 5.20 -4.88 -6.70
N TRP A 129 4.17 -4.04 -6.71
CA TRP A 129 3.21 -3.90 -7.79
C TRP A 129 3.52 -2.61 -8.54
N GLU A 130 3.98 -2.74 -9.79
CA GLU A 130 4.25 -1.62 -10.70
C GLU A 130 2.97 -1.25 -11.47
N ASN A 131 2.92 -0.02 -11.98
CA ASN A 131 1.81 0.51 -12.80
C ASN A 131 0.45 0.42 -12.09
N VAL A 132 0.37 0.85 -10.83
CA VAL A 132 -0.87 0.81 -10.04
C VAL A 132 -1.94 1.71 -10.66
N GLY A 133 -1.54 2.90 -11.12
CA GLY A 133 -2.35 3.81 -11.91
C GLY A 133 -3.14 4.82 -11.08
N TRP A 134 -4.06 5.51 -11.74
CA TRP A 134 -4.91 6.52 -11.13
C TRP A 134 -5.95 5.89 -10.19
N LEU A 135 -6.15 6.50 -9.04
CA LEU A 135 -7.35 6.36 -8.22
C LEU A 135 -8.13 7.68 -8.37
N ASN A 136 -9.25 7.63 -9.08
CA ASN A 136 -10.03 8.81 -9.41
C ASN A 136 -11.48 8.64 -8.93
N PRO A 137 -11.94 9.43 -7.96
CA PRO A 137 -13.31 9.33 -7.47
C PRO A 137 -14.36 9.79 -8.48
N SER A 138 -14.00 10.70 -9.39
CA SER A 138 -14.94 11.26 -10.38
C SER A 138 -15.43 10.22 -11.40
N ASP A 139 -14.65 9.17 -11.66
CA ASP A 139 -15.02 8.05 -12.52
C ASP A 139 -15.32 6.75 -11.73
N GLY A 140 -15.37 6.84 -10.40
CA GLY A 140 -15.65 5.71 -9.52
C GLY A 140 -14.48 4.76 -9.28
N THR A 141 -13.25 5.12 -9.69
CA THR A 141 -12.03 4.32 -9.47
C THR A 141 -11.25 4.71 -8.21
N ASN A 142 -11.94 5.11 -7.13
CA ASN A 142 -11.29 5.50 -5.86
C ASN A 142 -10.76 4.32 -5.01
N TYR A 143 -10.66 3.13 -5.59
CA TYR A 143 -10.26 1.90 -4.91
C TYR A 143 -9.41 1.04 -5.83
N ARG A 144 -8.39 0.39 -5.26
CA ARG A 144 -7.52 -0.52 -5.97
C ARG A 144 -7.26 -1.77 -5.14
N LYS A 145 -7.50 -2.94 -5.75
CA LYS A 145 -7.10 -4.26 -5.23
C LYS A 145 -5.87 -4.75 -6.00
N LEU A 146 -4.79 -5.03 -5.28
CA LEU A 146 -3.53 -5.54 -5.78
C LEU A 146 -3.37 -7.01 -5.36
N GLN A 147 -3.00 -7.88 -6.30
CA GLN A 147 -2.80 -9.31 -6.04
C GLN A 147 -1.54 -9.85 -6.73
#